data_AF-A0A948W0H3-F1
#
_entry.id   AF-A0A948W0H3-F1
#
_cell.length_a   1.000
_cell.length_b   1.000
_cell.length_c   1.000
_cell.angle_alpha   90.00
_cell.angle_beta   90.00
_cell.angle_gamma   90.00
#
_symmetry.space_group_name_H-M   'P 1'
#
loop_
_entity.id
_entity.type
_entity.pdbx_description
1 polymer ?
#
loop_
_entity_poly.entity_id
_entity_poly.type
_entity_poly.pdbx_seq_one_letter_code
_entity_poly.pdbx_strand_id
1 'polypeptide(L)'
;RLAEVVKQLSGIGGGRSLGFGPHRVRSLPDGVGQVLNEYLRGETDPDIMEKKTSGNGHFGEEMLDEMPRPMLMKMGDLCQECGEATMVNEEGCRKCYTCGYSEC
;
A
#
# COMPACT_ATOMS: atom_id res chain seq x y z
N ARG A 1 8.35 10.50 -25.24
CA ARG A 1 8.14 11.54 -24.20
C ARG A 1 7.71 10.92 -22.87
N LEU A 2 6.64 10.12 -22.82
CA LEU A 2 6.18 9.50 -21.56
C LEU A 2 7.16 8.47 -20.95
N ALA A 3 7.88 7.70 -21.77
CA ALA A 3 8.89 6.75 -21.28
C ALA A 3 10.03 7.41 -20.46
N GLU A 4 10.37 8.67 -20.75
CA GLU A 4 11.37 9.41 -19.99
C GLU A 4 10.83 9.81 -18.61
N VAL A 5 9.55 10.19 -18.53
CA VAL A 5 8.87 10.48 -17.25
C VAL A 5 8.84 9.22 -16.39
N VAL A 6 8.50 8.06 -16.97
CA VAL A 6 8.56 6.77 -16.27
C VAL A 6 9.94 6.54 -15.69
N LYS A 7 11.00 6.70 -16.49
CA LYS A 7 12.38 6.51 -16.03
C LYS A 7 12.76 7.44 -14.88
N GLN A 8 12.31 8.70 -14.90
CA GLN A 8 12.58 9.67 -13.85
C GLN A 8 11.82 9.36 -12.55
N LEU A 9 10.58 8.88 -12.66
CA LEU A 9 9.75 8.55 -11.51
C LEU A 9 10.13 7.19 -10.89
N SER A 10 10.63 6.28 -11.72
CA SER A 10 11.01 4.92 -11.30
C SER A 10 12.22 4.94 -10.38
N GLY A 11 12.15 4.19 -9.29
CA GLY A 11 13.26 4.07 -8.35
C GLY A 11 13.41 5.27 -7.40
N ILE A 12 12.53 6.27 -7.46
CA ILE A 12 12.46 7.29 -6.41
C ILE A 12 11.92 6.61 -5.14
N GLY A 13 12.79 6.42 -4.16
CA GLY A 13 12.42 5.87 -2.85
C GLY A 13 11.81 6.93 -1.95
N GLY A 14 10.80 6.54 -1.18
CA GLY A 14 10.28 7.29 -0.05
C GLY A 14 10.83 6.68 1.24
N GLY A 15 10.55 7.30 2.38
CA GLY A 15 10.96 6.74 3.68
C GLY A 15 10.32 5.38 4.01
N ARG A 16 9.28 4.96 3.28
CA ARG A 16 8.60 3.67 3.46
C ARG A 16 8.08 3.12 2.14
N SER A 17 8.11 1.80 2.00
CA SER A 17 7.44 1.12 0.89
C SER A 17 5.99 0.79 1.27
N LEU A 18 5.08 0.84 0.31
CA LEU A 18 3.66 0.52 0.46
C LEU A 18 3.30 -0.70 -0.40
N GLY A 19 2.47 -1.58 0.13
CA GLY A 19 2.00 -2.79 -0.54
C GLY A 19 2.96 -3.99 -0.41
N PHE A 20 2.56 -5.11 -1.02
CA PHE A 20 3.29 -6.39 -0.95
C PHE A 20 3.54 -6.97 -2.34
N GLY A 21 4.54 -7.85 -2.43
CA GLY A 21 4.81 -8.61 -3.64
C GLY A 21 5.32 -7.75 -4.81
N PRO A 22 5.11 -8.18 -6.06
CA PRO A 22 5.68 -7.54 -7.25
C PRO A 22 5.12 -6.12 -7.51
N HIS A 23 3.94 -5.79 -6.98
CA HIS A 23 3.32 -4.46 -7.07
C HIS A 23 3.62 -3.57 -5.86
N ARG A 24 4.66 -3.89 -5.08
CA ARG A 24 5.11 -3.04 -3.98
C ARG A 24 5.72 -1.75 -4.53
N VAL A 25 5.29 -0.64 -3.95
CA VAL A 25 5.66 0.71 -4.37
C VAL A 25 6.60 1.33 -3.33
N ARG A 26 7.75 1.87 -3.75
CA ARG A 26 8.71 2.48 -2.79
C ARG A 26 8.33 3.89 -2.35
N SER A 27 7.47 4.56 -3.12
CA SER A 27 7.02 5.92 -2.87
C SER A 27 5.86 6.28 -3.80
N LEU A 28 5.15 7.37 -3.53
CA LEU A 28 4.13 7.89 -4.43
C LEU A 28 4.64 8.05 -5.89
N PRO A 29 5.76 8.77 -6.16
CA PRO A 29 6.24 8.90 -7.54
C PRO A 29 6.63 7.56 -8.18
N ASP A 30 7.22 6.62 -7.43
CA ASP A 30 7.55 5.28 -7.95
C ASP A 30 6.29 4.53 -8.40
N GLY A 31 5.19 4.63 -7.64
CA GLY A 31 3.91 4.02 -7.99
C GLY A 31 3.30 4.62 -9.26
N VAL A 32 3.38 5.94 -9.42
CA VAL A 32 2.97 6.61 -10.66
C VAL A 32 3.81 6.13 -11.85
N GLY A 33 5.13 5.96 -11.65
CA GLY A 33 6.04 5.39 -12.64
C GLY A 33 5.64 3.98 -13.08
N GLN A 34 5.28 3.11 -12.13
CA GLN A 34 4.83 1.73 -12.41
C GLN A 34 3.57 1.70 -13.27
N VAL A 35 2.53 2.46 -12.89
CA VAL A 35 1.25 2.52 -13.63
C VAL A 35 1.44 3.09 -15.05
N LEU A 36 2.27 4.13 -15.19
CA LEU A 36 2.57 4.71 -16.51
C LEU A 36 3.36 3.74 -17.39
N ASN A 37 4.25 2.93 -16.81
CA ASN A 37 4.99 1.90 -17.54
C ASN A 37 4.06 0.78 -18.04
N GLU A 38 3.12 0.33 -17.20
CA GLU A 38 2.10 -0.65 -17.55
C GLU A 38 1.22 -0.14 -18.72
N TYR A 39 0.74 1.10 -18.60
CA TYR A 39 -0.03 1.76 -19.66
C TYR A 39 0.73 1.80 -21.00
N LEU A 40 2.03 2.10 -20.98
CA LEU A 40 2.85 2.15 -22.19
C LEU A 40 3.11 0.79 -22.84
N ARG A 41 3.15 -0.28 -22.04
CA ARG A 41 3.35 -1.65 -22.53
C ARG A 41 2.10 -2.21 -23.20
N GLY A 42 0.93 -1.61 -22.97
CA GLY A 42 -0.35 -2.17 -23.40
C GLY A 42 -0.66 -3.50 -22.71
N GLU A 43 0.09 -3.82 -21.65
CA GLU A 43 -0.12 -4.94 -20.77
C GLU A 43 -1.23 -4.54 -19.80
N THR A 44 -2.47 -4.50 -20.27
CA THR A 44 -3.59 -4.69 -19.34
C THR A 44 -3.58 -6.17 -18.98
N ASP A 45 -2.88 -6.52 -17.91
CA ASP A 45 -2.93 -7.88 -17.38
C ASP A 45 -4.41 -8.21 -17.13
N PRO A 46 -5.00 -9.24 -17.76
CA PRO A 46 -6.37 -9.63 -17.46
C PRO A 46 -6.56 -10.00 -15.98
N ASP A 47 -5.48 -10.30 -15.24
CA ASP A 47 -5.52 -10.53 -13.79
C ASP A 47 -5.82 -9.23 -12.99
N ILE A 48 -5.62 -8.03 -13.56
CA ILE A 48 -6.01 -6.75 -12.92
C ILE A 48 -7.55 -6.58 -12.93
N MET A 49 -8.27 -7.23 -13.87
CA MET A 49 -9.74 -7.23 -13.87
C MET A 49 -10.33 -8.28 -12.93
N GLU A 50 -9.65 -9.41 -12.67
CA GLU A 50 -10.14 -10.45 -11.75
C GLU A 50 -9.68 -10.30 -10.29
N LYS A 51 -8.67 -9.49 -9.99
CA LYS A 51 -8.21 -9.24 -8.60
C LYS A 51 -8.76 -7.98 -7.95
N LYS A 52 -9.96 -7.53 -8.34
CA LYS A 52 -10.76 -6.57 -7.53
C LYS A 52 -11.50 -7.24 -6.37
N THR A 53 -11.00 -8.37 -5.86
CA THR A 53 -11.49 -8.98 -4.63
C THR A 53 -10.32 -9.25 -3.69
N SER A 54 -10.28 -8.49 -2.59
CA SER A 54 -9.40 -8.64 -1.42
C SER A 54 -8.12 -7.81 -1.38
N GLY A 55 -8.20 -6.54 -1.80
CA GLY A 55 -7.24 -5.51 -1.40
C GLY A 55 -7.99 -4.25 -1.00
N ASN A 56 -8.54 -4.21 0.21
CA ASN A 56 -9.25 -3.03 0.73
C ASN A 56 -8.26 -1.87 0.97
N GLY A 57 -7.89 -1.17 -0.10
CA GLY A 57 -7.34 0.18 -0.04
C GLY A 57 -8.50 1.18 0.03
N HIS A 58 -9.08 1.38 1.21
CA HIS A 58 -10.06 2.44 1.42
C HIS A 58 -9.34 3.80 1.53
N PHE A 59 -9.31 4.55 0.43
CA PHE A 59 -9.16 6.01 0.45
C PHE A 59 -10.52 6.63 0.13
N GLY A 60 -11.09 7.38 1.09
CA GLY A 60 -12.10 8.41 0.85
C GLY A 60 -13.58 8.01 0.94
N GLU A 61 -14.17 8.36 2.09
CA GLU A 61 -15.46 9.05 2.29
C GLU A 61 -16.79 8.53 1.68
N GLU A 62 -17.83 8.63 2.54
CA GLU A 62 -19.28 8.53 2.32
C GLU A 62 -19.98 7.15 2.41
N MET A 63 -20.53 6.86 3.60
CA MET A 63 -21.96 6.51 3.75
C MET A 63 -22.34 6.50 5.24
N LEU A 64 -23.19 7.44 5.64
CA LEU A 64 -23.96 7.40 6.88
C LEU A 64 -25.12 6.42 6.66
N ASP A 65 -25.07 5.24 7.27
CA ASP A 65 -26.29 4.47 7.55
C ASP A 65 -26.11 3.62 8.81
N GLU A 66 -27.12 3.64 9.66
CA GLU A 66 -27.12 3.21 11.05
C GLU A 66 -27.01 1.68 11.19
N MET A 67 -25.85 1.18 11.64
CA MET A 67 -25.71 -0.23 12.06
C MET A 67 -24.79 -0.34 13.30
N PRO A 68 -25.02 -1.34 14.18
CA PRO A 68 -24.48 -1.37 15.54
C PRO A 68 -22.96 -1.38 15.50
N ARG A 69 -22.36 -0.38 16.14
CA ARG A 69 -20.91 -0.11 16.20
C ARG A 69 -20.13 -1.43 16.24
N PRO A 70 -19.48 -1.88 15.14
CA PRO A 70 -18.49 -2.92 15.26
C PRO A 70 -17.45 -2.36 16.21
N MET A 71 -17.07 -3.14 17.23
CA MET A 71 -15.92 -2.79 18.04
C MET A 71 -14.82 -2.38 17.08
N LEU A 72 -14.36 -1.12 17.17
CA LEU A 72 -13.17 -0.67 16.49
C LEU A 72 -12.06 -1.56 17.03
N MET A 73 -11.84 -2.72 16.41
CA MET A 73 -10.56 -3.37 16.49
C MET A 73 -9.61 -2.30 15.99
N LYS A 74 -8.74 -1.81 16.89
CA LYS A 74 -7.62 -0.98 16.51
C LYS A 74 -6.77 -1.85 15.58
N MET A 75 -7.13 -1.91 14.30
CA MET A 75 -6.25 -2.42 13.26
C MET A 75 -5.01 -1.55 13.35
N GLY A 76 -3.88 -2.15 13.72
CA GLY A 76 -2.58 -1.51 13.55
C GLY A 76 -2.27 -1.35 12.07
N ASP A 77 -1.24 -0.59 11.76
CA ASP A 77 -0.71 -0.57 10.39
C ASP A 77 -0.15 -1.95 10.01
N LEU A 78 -0.04 -2.18 8.71
CA LEU A 78 0.59 -3.38 8.16
C LEU A 78 2.10 -3.35 8.42
N CYS A 79 2.63 -4.43 9.00
CA CYS A 79 4.06 -4.62 9.15
C CYS A 79 4.72 -4.98 7.81
N GLN A 80 5.83 -4.32 7.46
CA GLN A 80 6.54 -4.59 6.20
C GLN A 80 7.38 -5.89 6.24
N GLU A 81 7.70 -6.39 7.44
CA GLU A 81 8.46 -7.64 7.62
C GLU A 81 7.56 -8.88 7.55
N CYS A 82 6.39 -8.84 8.21
CA CYS A 82 5.51 -10.01 8.31
C CYS A 82 4.13 -9.86 7.65
N GLY A 83 3.77 -8.66 7.19
CA GLY A 83 2.50 -8.41 6.51
C GLY A 83 1.27 -8.27 7.42
N GLU A 84 1.43 -8.42 8.73
CA GLU A 84 0.30 -8.41 9.67
C GLU A 84 -0.08 -7.00 10.11
N ALA A 85 -1.39 -6.75 10.27
CA ALA A 85 -1.98 -5.47 10.68
C ALA A 85 -1.86 -5.23 12.19
N THR A 86 -0.67 -5.47 12.73
CA THR A 86 -0.36 -5.41 14.17
C THR A 86 0.76 -4.43 14.49
N MET A 87 1.06 -3.50 13.57
CA MET A 87 2.04 -2.44 13.80
C MET A 87 1.40 -1.26 14.53
N VAL A 88 1.91 -0.91 15.71
CA VAL A 88 1.41 0.21 16.52
C VAL A 88 2.52 1.20 16.84
N ASN A 89 2.17 2.47 17.08
CA ASN A 89 3.11 3.48 17.53
C ASN A 89 3.09 3.57 19.07
N GLU A 90 4.22 3.28 19.71
CA GLU A 90 4.42 3.37 21.16
C GLU A 90 5.75 4.07 21.46
N GLU A 91 5.70 5.08 22.34
CA GLU A 91 6.90 5.82 22.81
C GLU A 91 7.73 6.47 21.68
N GLY A 92 7.10 6.76 20.53
CA GLY A 92 7.76 7.33 19.35
C GLY A 92 8.37 6.28 18.40
N CYS A 93 8.29 5.00 18.76
CA CYS A 93 8.70 3.88 17.91
C CYS A 93 7.49 3.16 17.34
N ARG A 94 7.60 2.57 16.14
CA ARG A 94 6.62 1.62 15.63
C ARG A 94 7.02 0.22 16.08
N LYS A 95 6.09 -0.57 16.58
CA LYS A 95 6.33 -1.95 17.03
C LYS A 95 5.29 -2.89 16.42
N CYS A 96 5.74 -4.00 15.83
CA CYS A 96 4.89 -5.07 15.38
C CYS A 96 4.83 -6.18 16.43
N TYR A 97 3.66 -6.44 16.99
CA TYR A 97 3.50 -7.50 17.99
C TYR A 97 3.53 -8.92 17.43
N THR A 98 3.42 -9.09 16.10
CA THR A 98 3.42 -10.42 15.48
C THR A 98 4.83 -10.93 15.20
N CYS A 99 5.72 -10.11 14.65
CA CYS A 99 7.10 -10.52 14.34
C CYS A 99 8.18 -9.88 15.21
N GLY A 100 7.82 -8.95 16.11
CA GLY A 100 8.77 -8.25 16.97
C GLY A 100 9.58 -7.14 16.28
N TYR A 101 9.28 -6.81 15.02
CA TYR A 101 9.92 -5.70 14.32
C TYR A 101 9.64 -4.37 15.03
N SER A 102 10.66 -3.54 15.22
CA SER A 102 10.52 -2.20 15.77
C SER A 102 11.43 -1.18 15.11
N GLU A 103 10.92 0.02 14.86
CA GLU A 103 11.65 1.11 14.21
C GLU A 103 11.35 2.45 14.90
N CYS A 104 12.41 3.19 15.23
CA CYS A 104 12.43 4.58 15.68
C CYS A 104 13.62 5.26 14.97
#